data_AF-A0A1D2NHG6-F1
#
_entry.id   AF-A0A1D2NHG6-F1
#
_cell.length_a   1.000
_cell.length_b   1.000
_cell.length_c   1.000
_cell.angle_alpha   90.00
_cell.angle_beta   90.00
_cell.angle_gamma   90.00
#
_symmetry.space_group_name_H-M   'P 1'
#
loop_
_entity.id
_entity.type
_entity.pdbx_description
1 polymer ?
#
loop_
_entity_poly.entity_id
_entity_poly.type
_entity_poly.pdbx_seq_one_letter_code
_entity_poly.pdbx_strand_id
1 'polypeptide(L)' 'MDSQVNLDWYRANLIDNRWRQDSLPPGEAEVPPGDLPDPMDCADQGPSLTPKQMEQKWTDSGLARLLNLAQ' A
#
# COMPACT_ATOMS: atom_id res chain seq x y z
N MET A 1 -12.47 -30.87 32.42
CA MET A 1 -11.38 -31.05 31.42
C MET A 1 -11.96 -30.60 30.10
N ASP A 2 -12.22 -29.31 30.03
CA ASP A 2 -13.14 -28.68 29.05
C ASP A 2 -12.37 -27.99 27.92
N SER A 3 -11.05 -28.19 27.91
CA SER A 3 -10.10 -27.67 26.93
C SER A 3 -9.93 -28.58 25.72
N GLN A 4 -10.54 -29.78 25.69
CA GLN A 4 -10.52 -30.66 24.53
C GLN A 4 -11.70 -30.37 23.60
N VAL A 5 -11.38 -29.92 22.40
CA VAL A 5 -12.36 -29.70 21.32
C VAL A 5 -12.87 -31.05 20.82
N ASN A 6 -14.19 -31.24 20.83
CA ASN A 6 -14.80 -32.40 20.20
C ASN A 6 -14.68 -32.28 18.68
N LEU A 7 -13.82 -33.11 18.09
CA LEU A 7 -13.57 -33.11 16.67
C LEU A 7 -14.69 -33.90 15.96
N ASP A 8 -15.40 -33.24 15.05
CA ASP A 8 -16.38 -33.91 14.20
C ASP A 8 -15.66 -34.81 13.19
N TRP A 9 -15.63 -36.10 13.51
CA TRP A 9 -14.96 -37.12 12.70
C TRP A 9 -15.53 -37.24 11.29
N TYR A 10 -16.82 -36.98 11.06
CA TYR A 10 -17.40 -37.04 9.72
C TYR A 10 -16.84 -35.91 8.85
N ARG A 11 -16.82 -34.69 9.39
CA ARG A 11 -16.25 -33.52 8.70
C ARG A 11 -14.75 -33.68 8.49
N ALA A 12 -14.04 -34.24 9.46
CA ALA A 12 -12.61 -34.50 9.33
C ALA A 12 -12.31 -35.47 8.17
N ASN A 13 -13.12 -36.52 7.98
CA ASN A 13 -12.91 -37.50 6.90
C ASN A 13 -13.34 -37.01 5.51
N LEU A 14 -14.14 -35.94 5.42
CA LEU A 14 -14.55 -35.34 4.15
C LEU A 14 -13.43 -34.51 3.50
N ILE A 15 -12.54 -33.94 4.31
CA ILE A 15 -11.49 -33.01 3.89
C ILE A 15 -10.21 -33.80 3.56
N ASP A 16 -9.84 -33.81 2.28
CA ASP A 16 -8.57 -34.40 1.82
C ASP A 16 -7.35 -33.61 2.35
N ASN A 17 -6.23 -34.29 2.54
CA ASN A 17 -4.99 -33.72 3.07
C ASN A 17 -4.46 -32.56 2.22
N ARG A 18 -4.75 -32.56 0.91
CA ARG A 18 -4.42 -31.45 0.01
C ARG A 18 -5.15 -30.17 0.41
N TRP A 19 -6.45 -30.27 0.72
CA TRP A 19 -7.22 -29.10 1.13
C TRP A 19 -6.83 -28.61 2.54
N ARG A 20 -6.41 -29.51 3.43
CA ARG A 20 -5.89 -29.13 4.77
C ARG A 20 -4.58 -28.35 4.74
N GLN A 21 -3.79 -28.54 3.70
CA GLN A 21 -2.46 -27.92 3.54
C GLN A 21 -2.49 -26.73 2.58
N ASP A 22 -3.63 -26.50 1.94
CA ASP A 22 -3.81 -25.38 1.02
C ASP A 22 -3.87 -24.06 1.81
N SER A 23 -3.12 -23.07 1.34
CA SER A 23 -3.09 -21.73 1.91
C SER A 23 -3.46 -20.76 0.82
N LEU A 24 -4.33 -19.80 1.13
CA LEU A 24 -4.65 -18.76 0.16
C LEU A 24 -3.36 -18.02 -0.24
N PRO A 25 -3.16 -17.75 -1.53
CA PRO A 25 -2.07 -16.90 -1.95
C PRO A 25 -2.21 -15.52 -1.29
N PRO A 26 -1.11 -14.82 -1.01
CA PRO A 26 -1.19 -13.45 -0.54
C PRO A 26 -1.96 -12.64 -1.58
N GLY A 27 -3.06 -12.02 -1.13
CA GLY A 27 -3.85 -11.14 -2.00
C GLY A 27 -3.03 -9.91 -2.36
N GLU A 28 -3.14 -9.47 -3.61
CA GLU A 28 -2.65 -8.16 -4.02
C GLU A 28 -3.70 -7.12 -3.66
N ALA A 29 -3.29 -6.08 -2.92
CA ALA A 29 -4.17 -4.98 -2.59
C ALA A 29 -4.13 -3.95 -3.72
N GLU A 30 -5.29 -3.58 -4.26
CA GLU A 30 -5.40 -2.47 -5.20
C GLU A 30 -5.14 -1.15 -4.44
N VAL A 31 -3.95 -0.58 -4.61
CA VAL A 31 -3.62 0.73 -4.03
C VAL A 31 -3.75 1.82 -5.09
N PRO A 32 -4.53 2.88 -4.86
CA PRO A 32 -4.62 4.00 -5.79
C PRO A 32 -3.24 4.63 -6.04
N PRO A 33 -2.85 4.88 -7.30
CA PRO A 33 -1.51 5.38 -7.63
C PRO A 33 -1.22 6.78 -7.09
N GLY A 34 -2.24 7.55 -6.72
CA GLY A 34 -2.08 8.91 -6.18
C GLY A 34 -1.77 8.98 -4.68
N ASP A 35 -1.89 7.85 -3.96
CA ASP A 35 -1.64 7.78 -2.51
C ASP A 35 -0.24 7.25 -2.18
N LEU A 36 0.51 6.77 -3.18
CA LEU A 36 1.93 6.46 -3.03
C LEU A 36 2.78 7.62 -3.54
N PRO A 37 3.88 7.95 -2.85
CA PRO A 37 4.94 8.79 -3.41
C PRO A 37 5.60 8.08 -4.60
N ASP A 38 6.14 8.88 -5.52
CA ASP A 38 6.80 8.34 -6.71
C ASP A 38 8.02 7.49 -6.31
N PRO A 39 8.18 6.27 -6.86
CA PRO A 39 9.24 5.35 -6.45
C PRO A 39 10.65 5.86 -6.76
N MET A 40 10.78 6.82 -7.71
CA MET A 40 12.04 7.47 -8.03
C MET A 40 12.47 8.49 -6.97
N ASP A 41 11.51 9.17 -6.34
CA ASP A 41 11.79 10.21 -5.34
C ASP A 41 12.03 9.60 -3.94
N CYS A 42 11.54 8.38 -3.68
CA CYS A 42 11.76 7.66 -2.42
C CYS A 42 13.15 7.04 -2.25
N ALA A 43 14.01 7.03 -3.29
CA ALA A 43 15.30 6.35 -3.23
C ALA A 43 16.40 7.13 -2.49
N ASP A 44 16.27 8.46 -2.37
CA ASP A 44 17.36 9.32 -1.87
C ASP A 44 16.93 10.31 -0.77
N GLN A 45 15.63 10.55 -0.56
CA GLN A 45 15.17 11.64 0.32
C GLN A 45 13.90 11.31 1.13
N GLY A 46 14.04 10.57 2.23
CA GLY A 46 13.03 10.53 3.32
C GLY A 46 11.57 10.34 2.89
N PRO A 47 10.57 10.74 3.71
CA PRO A 47 9.18 10.70 3.29
C PRO A 47 8.91 11.76 2.22
N SER A 48 8.97 11.36 0.95
CA SER A 48 8.51 12.18 -0.19
C SER A 48 6.99 12.35 -0.15
N LEU A 49 6.51 13.48 -0.65
CA LEU A 49 5.08 13.80 -0.69
C LEU A 49 4.38 12.95 -1.75
N THR A 50 3.12 12.59 -1.52
CA THR A 50 2.32 11.96 -2.57
C THR A 50 1.98 12.99 -3.66
N PRO A 51 1.78 12.59 -4.93
CA PRO A 51 1.49 13.53 -6.02
C PRO A 51 0.25 14.39 -5.71
N LYS A 52 -0.76 13.79 -5.06
CA LYS A 52 -1.96 14.50 -4.57
C LYS A 52 -1.65 15.61 -3.57
N GLN A 53 -0.64 15.43 -2.71
CA GLN A 53 -0.20 16.45 -1.76
C GLN A 53 0.65 17.53 -2.42
N MET A 54 1.41 17.19 -3.47
CA MET A 54 2.20 18.16 -4.24
C MET A 54 1.30 19.13 -5.00
N GLU A 55 0.24 18.64 -5.63
CA GLU A 55 -0.74 19.46 -6.37
C GLU A 55 -1.50 20.47 -5.48
N GLN A 56 -1.62 20.17 -4.19
CA GLN A 56 -2.27 21.07 -3.22
C GLN A 56 -1.34 22.19 -2.71
N LYS A 57 -0.05 22.15 -3.03
CA LYS A 57 0.91 23.18 -2.63
C LYS A 57 1.03 24.21 -3.73
N TRP A 58 0.83 25.48 -3.38
CA TRP A 58 1.15 26.58 -4.27
C TRP A 58 2.67 26.82 -4.24
N THR A 59 3.35 26.46 -5.32
CA THR A 59 4.81 26.56 -5.45
C THR A 59 5.28 27.84 -6.14
N ASP A 60 4.35 28.64 -6.67
CA ASP A 60 4.69 29.89 -7.34
C ASP A 60 4.99 31.00 -6.31
N SER A 61 6.25 31.42 -6.29
CA SER A 61 6.74 32.50 -5.44
C SER A 61 6.82 33.85 -6.19
N GLY A 62 6.42 33.92 -7.46
CA GLY A 62 6.39 35.16 -8.24
C GLY A 62 7.76 35.79 -8.55
N LEU A 63 8.85 35.14 -8.14
CA LEU A 63 10.23 35.64 -8.28
C LEU A 63 10.66 35.79 -9.74
N ALA A 64 10.08 35.00 -10.65
CA ALA A 64 10.32 35.12 -12.09
C ALA A 64 10.00 36.52 -12.62
N ARG A 65 9.03 37.22 -12.03
CA ARG A 65 8.65 38.57 -12.44
C ARG A 65 9.66 39.63 -12.01
N LEU A 66 10.34 39.43 -10.89
CA LEU A 66 11.38 40.34 -10.41
C LEU A 66 12.65 40.22 -11.27
N LEU A 67 12.99 39.02 -11.74
CA LEU A 67 14.17 38.82 -12.61
C LEU A 67 14.00 39.49 -13.98
N ASN A 68 12.80 39.41 -14.57
CA ASN A 68 12.52 39.96 -15.90
C ASN A 68 12.41 41.49 -15.94
N LEU A 69 12.31 42.15 -14.78
CA LEU A 69 12.27 43.62 -14.66
C LEU A 69 13.66 44.25 -14.47
N ALA A 70 14.69 43.42 -14.25
CA ALA A 70 16.06 43.85 -14.02
C ALA A 70 16.97 43.71 -15.28
N GLN A 71 16.40 43.38 -16.44
CA GLN A 71 17.04 43.42 -17.77
C GLN A 71 16.58 44.65 -18.55
#